data_AF-A0A4Q3DAZ1-F1
#
_entry.id   AF-A0A4Q3DAZ1-F1
#
_cell.length_a   1.000
_cell.length_b   1.000
_cell.length_c   1.000
_cell.angle_alpha   90.00
_cell.angle_beta   90.00
_cell.angle_gamma   90.00
#
_symmetry.space_group_name_H-M   'P 1'
#
loop_
_entity.id
_entity.type
_entity.pdbx_description
1 polymer ?
#
loop_
_entity_poly.entity_id
_entity_poly.type
_entity_poly.pdbx_seq_one_letter_code
_entity_poly.pdbx_strand_id
1 'polypeptide(L)' 'MAADTPLEQLRNVLGGTARALSGEAEAELSFTADAPRQDGKAIKVPM' A
#
# COMPACT_ATOMS: atom_id res chain seq x y z
N MET A 1 0.29 5.36 22.20
CA MET A 1 -0.35 5.08 20.89
C MET A 1 -1.79 5.56 21.02
N ALA A 2 -2.17 6.62 20.33
CA ALA A 2 -3.54 7.12 20.42
C ALA A 2 -4.48 6.10 19.77
N ALA A 3 -5.63 5.84 20.39
CA ALA A 3 -6.64 4.97 19.80
C ALA A 3 -7.33 5.71 18.65
N ASP A 4 -7.46 5.06 17.50
CA ASP A 4 -8.18 5.61 16.36
C ASP A 4 -9.63 5.93 16.75
N THR A 5 -10.09 7.11 16.34
CA THR A 5 -11.49 7.49 16.49
C THR A 5 -12.39 6.57 15.65
N PRO A 6 -13.68 6.43 15.98
CA PRO A 6 -14.61 5.62 15.17
C PRO A 6 -14.69 6.06 13.70
N LEU A 7 -14.49 7.35 13.41
CA LEU A 7 -14.45 7.88 12.05
C LEU A 7 -13.20 7.41 11.28
N GLU A 8 -12.05 7.36 11.95
CA GLU A 8 -10.81 6.84 11.36
C GLU A 8 -10.92 5.34 11.08
N GLN A 9 -11.53 4.58 12.00
CA GLN A 9 -11.81 3.16 11.79
C GLN A 9 -12.71 2.93 10.57
N LEU A 10 -13.79 3.70 10.44
CA LEU A 10 -14.69 3.62 9.28
C LEU A 10 -13.96 3.96 7.98
N ARG A 11 -13.16 5.04 7.98
CA ARG A 11 -12.35 5.44 6.82
C ARG A 11 -11.43 4.31 6.37
N ASN A 12 -10.76 3.64 7.32
CA ASN A 12 -9.84 2.55 7.03
C ASN A 12 -10.57 1.35 6.39
N VAL A 13 -11.73 0.97 6.91
CA VAL A 13 -12.54 -0.13 6.35
C VAL A 13 -13.02 0.19 4.93
N LEU A 14 -13.52 1.41 4.69
CA LEU A 14 -13.97 1.82 3.36
C LEU A 14 -12.82 1.86 2.36
N GLY A 15 -11.65 2.35 2.78
CA GLY A 15 -10.43 2.35 1.96
C GLY A 15 -9.99 0.94 1.58
N GLY A 16 -9.96 0.02 2.55
CA GLY A 16 -9.63 -1.39 2.31
C GLY A 16 -10.64 -2.08 1.37
N THR A 17 -11.93 -1.81 1.56
CA THR A 17 -13.01 -2.35 0.71
C THR A 17 -12.90 -1.83 -0.72
N ALA A 18 -12.70 -0.53 -0.92
CA ALA A 18 -12.58 0.05 -2.25
C ALA A 18 -11.39 -0.54 -3.03
N ARG A 19 -10.26 -0.74 -2.35
CA ARG A 19 -9.06 -1.36 -2.90
C ARG A 19 -9.29 -2.83 -3.28
N ALA A 20 -9.93 -3.61 -2.40
CA ALA A 20 -10.29 -5.00 -2.70
C ALA A 20 -11.27 -5.13 -3.89
N LEU A 21 -12.21 -4.18 -4.02
CA LEU A 21 -13.19 -4.15 -5.12
C LEU A 21 -12.61 -3.63 -6.43
N SER A 22 -11.56 -2.81 -6.40
CA SER A 22 -10.99 -2.20 -7.61
C SER A 22 -10.41 -3.23 -8.58
N GLY A 23 -9.98 -4.40 -8.09
CA GLY A 23 -9.29 -5.40 -8.91
C GLY A 23 -7.91 -4.97 -9.41
N GLU A 24 -7.45 -3.79 -9.00
CA GLU A 24 -6.16 -3.24 -9.38
C GLU A 24 -5.04 -3.92 -8.60
N ALA A 25 -3.96 -4.26 -9.29
CA ALA A 25 -2.78 -4.81 -8.64
C ALA A 25 -2.10 -3.72 -7.80
N GLU A 26 -2.00 -3.92 -6.49
CA GLU A 26 -1.21 -3.05 -5.62
C GLU A 26 0.27 -3.38 -5.76
N ALA A 27 1.08 -2.38 -6.15
CA ALA A 27 2.53 -2.44 -6.13
C ALA A 27 3.08 -1.41 -5.14
N GLU A 28 4.00 -1.84 -4.30
CA GLU A 28 4.71 -0.99 -3.34
C GLU A 28 6.04 -0.56 -3.95
N LEU A 29 6.28 0.75 -4.08
CA LEU A 29 7.52 1.27 -4.64
C LEU A 29 8.55 1.44 -3.52
N SER A 30 9.66 0.71 -3.63
CA SER A 30 10.82 0.84 -2.75
C SER A 30 11.96 1.49 -3.50
N PHE A 31 12.41 2.66 -3.04
CA PHE A 31 13.50 3.38 -3.67
C PHE A 31 14.84 2.90 -3.10
N THR A 32 15.74 2.41 -3.95
CA THR A 32 17.04 1.83 -3.54
C THR A 32 18.15 2.28 -4.48
N ALA A 33 19.42 2.07 -4.13
CA ALA A 33 20.54 2.33 -5.06
C ALA A 33 20.83 1.13 -5.99
N ASP A 34 20.17 -0.01 -5.78
CA ASP A 34 20.40 -1.25 -6.51
C ASP A 34 19.66 -1.30 -7.86
N ALA A 35 20.05 -2.27 -8.70
CA ALA A 35 19.38 -2.53 -9.98
C ALA A 35 17.88 -2.84 -9.80
N PRO A 36 17.02 -2.40 -10.74
CA PRO A 36 15.58 -2.54 -10.61
C PRO A 36 15.17 -4.02 -10.53
N ARG A 37 14.36 -4.35 -9.50
CA ARG A 37 13.88 -5.71 -9.28
C ARG A 37 12.52 -5.73 -8.60
N GLN A 38 11.65 -6.62 -9.05
CA GLN A 38 10.40 -6.93 -8.34
C GLN A 38 10.61 -8.09 -7.38
N ASP A 39 10.17 -7.92 -6.14
CA ASP A 39 10.12 -8.95 -5.09
C ASP A 39 8.69 -9.01 -4.52
N GLY A 40 7.90 -9.96 -5.01
CA GLY A 40 6.48 -10.06 -4.69
C GLY A 40 5.70 -8.80 -5.13
N LYS A 41 5.14 -8.08 -4.15
CA LYS A 41 4.42 -6.80 -4.35
C LYS A 41 5.34 -5.58 -4.34
N ALA A 42 6.59 -5.72 -3.93
CA ALA A 42 7.54 -4.62 -3.85
C ALA A 42 8.33 -4.49 -5.16
N ILE A 43 8.35 -3.29 -5.73
CA ILE A 43 9.17 -2.94 -6.89
C ILE A 43 10.30 -2.05 -6.39
N LYS A 44 11.53 -2.58 -6.43
CA LYS A 44 12.73 -1.80 -6.16
C LYS A 44 13.09 -0.98 -7.39
N VAL A 45 13.12 0.33 -7.23
CA VAL A 45 13.47 1.30 -8.27
C VAL A 45 14.70 2.11 -7.84
N PRO A 46 15.68 2.31 -8.74
CA PRO A 46 16.80 3.23 -8.52
C PRO A 46 16.30 4.66 -8.27
N MET A 47 16.98 5.41 -7.39
CA MET A 47 16.85 6.87 -7.32
C MET A 47 17.87 7.56 -8.22
#